data_AF-A0A952NNS1-F1
#
_entry.id   AF-A0A952NNS1-F1
#
_cell.length_a   1.000
_cell.length_b   1.000
_cell.length_c   1.000
_cell.angle_alpha   90.00
_cell.angle_beta   90.00
_cell.angle_gamma   90.00
#
_symmetry.space_group_name_H-M   'P 1'
#
loop_
_entity.id
_entity.type
_entity.pdbx_description
1 polymer ?
#
loop_
_entity_poly.entity_id
_entity_poly.type
_entity_poly.pdbx_seq_one_letter_code
_entity_poly.pdbx_strand_id
1 'polypeptide(L)'
;MLKLVLLTTLLFATAASAKGLTPLPVHAIKSNPQAAAKLVALKAQAKPVSTLKSFREWKSEKIQASLAQVDQTTRRVQDLRLKAQSPAQKNALENVEQQLSQEEWNLEIAQDLTVTDYLVLYLASQNVSGKFNEAAGKLTSDETAQVLEAYVRNMNAVPNHGQGLLPSAAIQNR
;
A
#
# COMPACT_ATOMS: atom_id res chain seq x y z
N MET A 1 -34.00 -13.27 1.05
CA MET A 1 -33.75 -13.42 2.50
C MET A 1 -32.72 -12.39 2.92
N LEU A 2 -33.15 -11.37 3.66
CA LEU A 2 -32.32 -10.32 4.25
C LEU A 2 -31.33 -10.93 5.26
N LYS A 3 -30.07 -10.50 5.23
CA LYS A 3 -29.23 -10.48 6.43
C LYS A 3 -28.81 -9.04 6.73
N LEU A 4 -29.22 -8.67 7.92
CA LEU A 4 -29.26 -7.36 8.55
C LEU A 4 -28.06 -7.28 9.52
N VAL A 5 -27.32 -6.17 9.45
CA VAL A 5 -26.71 -5.41 10.57
C VAL A 5 -25.63 -6.10 11.43
N LEU A 6 -24.43 -5.50 11.47
CA LEU A 6 -24.01 -4.70 12.64
C LEU A 6 -22.77 -3.84 12.30
N LEU A 7 -23.02 -2.53 12.24
CA LEU A 7 -22.03 -1.46 12.15
C LEU A 7 -21.82 -0.95 13.58
N THR A 8 -20.66 -1.20 14.18
CA THR A 8 -20.36 -0.73 15.55
C THR A 8 -19.44 0.48 15.49
N THR A 9 -20.06 1.65 15.57
CA THR A 9 -19.39 2.95 15.75
C THR A 9 -18.89 3.05 17.19
N LEU A 10 -17.59 3.22 17.39
CA LEU A 10 -17.03 3.55 18.71
C LEU A 10 -16.67 5.04 18.74
N LEU A 11 -17.55 5.83 19.36
CA LEU A 11 -17.38 7.26 19.60
C LEU A 11 -16.94 7.43 21.06
N PHE A 12 -15.68 7.79 21.31
CA PHE A 12 -15.24 8.23 22.64
C PHE A 12 -15.30 9.75 22.71
N ALA A 13 -16.35 10.27 23.35
CA ALA A 13 -16.44 11.65 23.80
C ALA A 13 -16.05 11.69 25.29
N THR A 14 -14.91 12.32 25.60
CA THR A 14 -14.51 12.58 26.98
C THR A 14 -14.90 14.01 27.33
N ALA A 15 -15.92 14.16 28.18
CA ALA A 15 -16.33 15.44 28.75
C ALA A 15 -15.40 15.79 29.93
N ALA A 16 -14.73 16.94 29.86
CA ALA A 16 -13.96 17.50 30.96
C ALA A 16 -14.70 18.70 31.58
N SER A 17 -14.73 18.67 32.91
CA SER A 17 -15.49 19.49 33.85
C SER A 17 -15.10 20.96 33.85
N ALA A 18 -16.11 21.83 33.91
CA ALA A 18 -15.99 23.28 34.08
C ALA A 18 -15.97 23.65 35.58
N LYS A 19 -14.91 24.33 36.04
CA LYS A 19 -14.91 25.16 37.25
C LYS A 19 -13.95 26.34 37.08
N GLY A 20 -14.44 27.55 37.32
CA GLY A 20 -13.60 28.74 37.57
C GLY A 20 -13.96 29.97 36.74
N LEU A 21 -15.07 30.63 37.09
CA LEU A 21 -15.35 32.01 36.66
C LEU A 21 -14.62 32.98 37.60
N THR A 22 -13.69 33.76 37.06
CA THR A 22 -13.31 35.07 37.60
C THR A 22 -13.44 36.09 36.47
N PRO A 23 -14.17 37.21 36.67
CA PRO A 23 -14.23 38.27 35.67
C PRO A 23 -13.02 39.18 35.79
N LEU A 24 -12.22 39.28 34.72
CA LEU A 24 -11.14 40.25 34.56
C LEU A 24 -11.65 41.56 33.92
N PRO A 25 -11.03 42.70 34.22
CA PRO A 25 -11.43 44.01 33.70
C PRO A 25 -11.18 44.17 32.19
N VAL A 26 -12.20 44.68 31.50
CA VAL A 26 -12.18 45.01 30.07
C VAL A 26 -11.35 46.28 29.85
N HIS A 27 -10.09 46.12 29.50
CA HIS A 27 -9.32 47.17 28.83
C HIS A 27 -9.47 47.03 27.32
N ALA A 28 -9.86 48.13 26.68
CA ALA A 28 -10.11 48.24 25.24
C ALA A 28 -8.87 47.84 24.42
N ILE A 29 -8.91 46.65 23.81
CA ILE A 29 -7.95 46.25 22.78
C ILE A 29 -8.42 46.88 21.47
N LYS A 30 -7.70 47.89 20.99
CA LYS A 30 -7.76 48.34 19.59
C LYS A 30 -7.56 47.12 18.70
N SER A 31 -8.60 46.72 17.99
CA SER A 31 -8.57 45.62 17.03
C SER A 31 -7.58 45.94 15.91
N ASN A 32 -6.45 45.24 15.90
CA ASN A 32 -5.51 45.27 14.78
C ASN A 32 -6.02 44.32 13.67
N PRO A 33 -6.49 44.83 12.52
CA PRO A 33 -7.05 44.02 11.45
C PRO A 33 -6.02 43.09 10.78
N GLN A 34 -4.71 43.30 10.97
CA GLN A 34 -3.67 42.42 10.42
C GLN A 34 -3.55 41.07 11.14
N ALA A 35 -3.95 40.97 12.41
CA ALA A 35 -3.91 39.69 13.15
C ALA A 35 -5.00 38.71 12.69
N ALA A 36 -6.17 39.24 12.30
CA ALA A 36 -7.29 38.45 11.79
C ALA A 36 -7.00 37.88 10.39
N ALA A 37 -6.33 38.64 9.51
CA ALA A 37 -5.92 38.17 8.18
C ALA A 37 -4.92 37.00 8.26
N LYS A 38 -4.02 37.01 9.24
CA LYS A 38 -3.04 35.93 9.44
C LYS A 38 -3.70 34.62 9.92
N LEU A 39 -4.73 34.70 10.75
CA LEU A 39 -5.48 33.54 11.25
C LEU A 39 -6.40 32.91 10.18
N VAL A 40 -6.91 33.70 9.23
CA VAL A 40 -7.65 33.20 8.06
C VAL A 40 -6.70 32.58 7.03
N ALA A 41 -5.51 33.14 6.83
CA ALA A 41 -4.49 32.59 5.95
C ALA A 41 -3.90 31.25 6.45
N LEU A 42 -3.79 31.05 7.77
CA LEU A 42 -3.35 29.79 8.37
C LEU A 42 -4.42 28.67 8.32
N LYS A 43 -5.71 29.00 8.33
CA LYS A 43 -6.80 28.02 8.16
C LYS A 43 -7.05 27.59 6.71
N ALA A 44 -6.60 28.37 5.73
CA ALA A 44 -6.73 28.04 4.31
C ALA A 44 -5.68 27.02 3.80
N GLN A 45 -4.72 26.61 4.64
CA GLN A 45 -3.67 25.64 4.29
C GLN A 45 -3.81 24.30 5.03
N ALA A 46 -5.01 23.95 5.50
CA ALA A 46 -5.28 22.59 5.91
C ALA A 46 -5.30 21.69 4.65
N LYS A 47 -4.11 21.28 4.19
CA LYS A 47 -3.95 20.25 3.17
C LYS A 47 -4.80 19.04 3.59
N PRO A 48 -5.60 18.46 2.69
CA PRO A 48 -6.31 17.23 3.00
C PRO A 48 -5.30 16.21 3.53
N VAL A 49 -5.65 15.57 4.64
CA VAL A 49 -4.86 14.47 5.20
C VAL A 49 -4.84 13.37 4.15
N SER A 50 -3.74 13.29 3.42
CA SER A 50 -3.42 12.27 2.43
C SER A 50 -3.72 10.88 2.98
N THR A 51 -4.78 10.23 2.53
CA THR A 51 -5.05 8.82 2.84
C THR A 51 -4.13 7.87 2.08
N LEU A 52 -3.42 8.40 1.09
CA LEU A 52 -2.47 7.66 0.27
C LEU A 52 -1.21 7.28 1.05
N LYS A 53 -0.81 6.01 1.02
CA LYS A 53 0.42 5.52 1.66
C LYS A 53 1.62 5.82 0.78
N SER A 54 2.78 6.10 1.38
CA SER A 54 4.08 6.10 0.69
C SER A 54 4.46 4.68 0.24
N PHE A 55 5.45 4.58 -0.65
CA PHE A 55 6.00 3.29 -1.08
C PHE A 55 6.46 2.43 0.11
N ARG A 56 7.21 3.03 1.04
CA ARG A 56 7.76 2.34 2.21
C ARG A 56 6.68 1.81 3.15
N GLU A 57 5.65 2.62 3.42
CA GLU A 57 4.51 2.21 4.24
C GLU A 57 3.77 1.05 3.59
N TRP A 58 3.45 1.17 2.29
CA TRP A 58 2.76 0.11 1.56
C TRP A 58 3.58 -1.19 1.50
N LYS A 59 4.88 -1.12 1.19
CA LYS A 59 5.76 -2.29 1.15
C LYS A 59 5.89 -2.94 2.53
N SER A 60 6.07 -2.14 3.58
CA SER A 60 6.12 -2.64 4.96
C SER A 60 4.84 -3.39 5.32
N GLU A 61 3.67 -2.89 4.94
CA GLU A 61 2.40 -3.59 5.18
C GLU A 61 2.31 -4.92 4.41
N LYS A 62 2.80 -4.97 3.16
CA LYS A 62 2.83 -6.22 2.38
C LYS A 62 3.72 -7.26 3.01
N ILE A 63 4.92 -6.87 3.46
CA ILE A 63 5.85 -7.75 4.16
C ILE A 63 5.24 -8.25 5.47
N GLN A 64 4.66 -7.36 6.28
CA GLN A 64 4.02 -7.75 7.53
C GLN A 64 2.82 -8.69 7.33
N ALA A 65 2.02 -8.46 6.29
CA ALA A 65 0.90 -9.34 5.96
C ALA A 65 1.39 -10.74 5.57
N SER A 66 2.43 -10.84 4.72
CA SER A 66 3.02 -12.13 4.34
C SER A 66 3.67 -12.85 5.52
N LEU A 67 4.40 -12.13 6.38
CA LEU A 67 4.97 -12.70 7.62
C LEU A 67 3.88 -13.29 8.52
N ALA A 68 2.78 -12.57 8.72
CA ALA A 68 1.67 -13.05 9.54
C ALA A 68 1.03 -14.32 8.98
N GLN A 69 0.96 -14.46 7.65
CA GLN A 69 0.48 -15.69 6.99
C GLN A 69 1.44 -16.86 7.22
N VAL A 70 2.73 -16.66 6.95
CA VAL A 70 3.79 -17.67 7.18
C VAL A 70 3.78 -18.13 8.64
N ASP A 71 3.71 -17.21 9.59
CA ASP A 71 3.66 -17.53 11.03
C ASP A 71 2.41 -18.34 11.37
N GLN A 72 1.26 -17.97 10.83
CA GLN A 72 0.00 -18.68 11.06
C GLN A 72 0.05 -20.11 10.51
N THR A 73 0.53 -20.28 9.28
CA THR A 73 0.59 -21.58 8.62
C THR A 73 1.67 -22.47 9.22
N THR A 74 2.82 -21.91 9.62
CA THR A 74 3.87 -22.62 10.36
C THR A 74 3.32 -23.24 11.64
N ARG A 75 2.53 -22.49 12.42
CA ARG A 75 1.88 -23.03 13.63
C ARG A 75 0.92 -24.17 13.31
N ARG A 76 0.16 -24.07 12.22
CA ARG A 76 -0.73 -25.16 11.77
C ARG A 76 0.05 -26.40 11.35
N VAL A 77 1.16 -26.25 10.64
CA VAL A 77 2.07 -27.37 10.29
C VAL A 77 2.57 -28.06 11.55
N GLN A 78 3.04 -27.30 12.54
CA GLN A 78 3.51 -27.84 13.82
C GLN A 78 2.41 -28.63 14.54
N ASP A 79 1.21 -28.05 14.66
CA ASP A 79 0.06 -28.70 15.29
C ASP A 79 -0.35 -30.00 14.58
N LEU A 80 -0.34 -30.01 13.25
CA LEU A 80 -0.68 -31.20 12.46
C LEU A 80 0.39 -32.27 12.54
N ARG A 81 1.68 -31.91 12.54
CA ARG A 81 2.79 -32.86 12.70
C ARG A 81 2.69 -33.65 14.01
N LEU A 82 2.28 -33.00 15.10
CA LEU A 82 2.08 -33.65 16.40
C LEU A 82 0.87 -34.61 16.41
N LYS A 83 -0.12 -34.35 15.55
CA LYS A 83 -1.40 -35.10 15.52
C LYS A 83 -1.49 -36.12 14.39
N ALA A 84 -0.59 -36.08 13.41
CA ALA A 84 -0.65 -36.89 12.20
C ALA A 84 -0.28 -38.36 12.46
N GLN A 85 -1.27 -39.16 12.81
CA GLN A 85 -1.14 -40.59 13.03
C GLN A 85 -1.77 -41.42 11.89
N SER A 86 -2.81 -40.90 11.25
CA SER A 86 -3.51 -41.58 10.14
C SER A 86 -3.07 -41.09 8.76
N PRO A 87 -3.25 -41.90 7.69
CA PRO A 87 -2.96 -41.48 6.32
C PRO A 87 -3.72 -40.21 5.91
N ALA A 88 -4.99 -40.07 6.32
CA ALA A 88 -5.78 -38.87 6.03
C ALA A 88 -5.19 -37.61 6.68
N GLN A 89 -4.67 -37.72 7.91
CA GLN A 89 -4.01 -36.60 8.59
C GLN A 89 -2.65 -36.27 7.96
N LYS A 90 -1.91 -37.27 7.45
CA LYS A 90 -0.67 -37.05 6.71
C LYS A 90 -0.90 -36.30 5.41
N ASN A 91 -1.96 -36.64 4.66
CA ASN A 91 -2.33 -35.90 3.45
C ASN A 91 -2.75 -34.45 3.77
N ALA A 92 -3.47 -34.23 4.88
CA ALA A 92 -3.81 -32.88 5.33
C ALA A 92 -2.56 -32.08 5.71
N LEU A 93 -1.58 -32.70 6.37
CA LEU A 93 -0.29 -32.09 6.67
C LEU A 93 0.45 -31.69 5.38
N GLU A 94 0.54 -32.58 4.40
CA GLU A 94 1.21 -32.30 3.12
C GLU A 94 0.60 -31.09 2.40
N ASN A 95 -0.74 -30.99 2.36
CA ASN A 95 -1.42 -29.84 1.76
C ASN A 95 -1.07 -28.52 2.48
N VAL A 96 -0.96 -28.54 3.80
CA VAL A 96 -0.62 -27.34 4.58
C VAL A 96 0.88 -27.00 4.45
N GLU A 97 1.75 -27.99 4.29
CA GLU A 97 3.17 -27.77 3.98
C GLU A 97 3.37 -27.16 2.59
N GLN A 98 2.59 -27.58 1.60
CA GLN A 98 2.57 -26.93 0.28
C GLN A 98 2.08 -25.47 0.37
N GLN A 99 1.04 -25.23 1.16
CA GLN A 99 0.57 -23.86 1.43
C GLN A 99 1.66 -23.01 2.09
N LEU A 100 2.40 -23.56 3.07
CA LEU A 100 3.49 -22.85 3.73
C LEU A 100 4.57 -22.45 2.72
N SER A 101 4.99 -23.36 1.85
CA SER A 101 5.99 -23.07 0.82
C SER A 101 5.53 -21.95 -0.13
N GLN A 102 4.25 -21.94 -0.53
CA GLN A 102 3.69 -20.87 -1.33
C GLN A 102 3.68 -19.52 -0.58
N GLU A 103 3.38 -19.51 0.71
CA GLU A 103 3.37 -18.31 1.54
C GLU A 103 4.77 -17.76 1.81
N GLU A 104 5.77 -18.63 1.97
CA GLU A 104 7.19 -18.27 2.05
C GLU A 104 7.66 -17.60 0.75
N TRP A 105 7.29 -18.15 -0.41
CA TRP A 105 7.57 -17.52 -1.70
C TRP A 105 6.85 -16.16 -1.85
N ASN A 106 5.61 -16.04 -1.38
CA ASN A 106 4.90 -14.76 -1.37
C ASN A 106 5.58 -13.72 -0.47
N LEU A 107 6.22 -14.15 0.63
CA LEU A 107 7.02 -13.28 1.48
C LEU A 107 8.27 -12.79 0.76
N GLU A 108 8.98 -13.66 0.04
CA GLU A 108 10.12 -13.27 -0.81
C GLU A 108 9.71 -12.22 -1.84
N ILE A 109 8.60 -12.44 -2.56
CA ILE A 109 8.07 -11.44 -3.51
C ILE A 109 7.75 -10.12 -2.81
N ALA A 110 7.12 -10.16 -1.63
CA ALA A 110 6.80 -8.95 -0.89
C ALA A 110 8.05 -8.15 -0.48
N GLN A 111 9.16 -8.84 -0.17
CA GLN A 111 10.45 -8.23 0.12
C GLN A 111 11.11 -7.63 -1.13
N ASP A 112 10.85 -8.21 -2.31
CA ASP A 112 11.41 -7.75 -3.59
C ASP A 112 10.56 -6.68 -4.29
N LEU A 113 9.39 -6.31 -3.74
CA LEU A 113 8.54 -5.26 -4.31
C LEU A 113 9.31 -3.96 -4.57
N THR A 114 9.15 -3.42 -5.77
CA THR A 114 9.80 -2.21 -6.24
C THR A 114 8.84 -1.02 -6.23
N VAL A 115 9.37 0.18 -6.46
CA VAL A 115 8.55 1.39 -6.62
C VAL A 115 7.61 1.25 -7.82
N THR A 116 8.06 0.58 -8.88
CA THR A 116 7.22 0.28 -10.07
C THR A 116 6.01 -0.57 -9.69
N ASP A 117 6.19 -1.59 -8.86
CA ASP A 117 5.08 -2.43 -8.38
C ASP A 117 4.10 -1.63 -7.53
N TYR A 118 4.59 -0.69 -6.72
CA TYR A 118 3.72 0.23 -5.98
C TYR A 118 2.87 1.11 -6.89
N LEU A 119 3.43 1.65 -7.98
CA LEU A 119 2.65 2.43 -8.96
C LEU A 119 1.55 1.58 -9.61
N VAL A 120 1.86 0.34 -9.98
CA VAL A 120 0.94 -0.54 -10.72
C VAL A 120 -0.09 -1.21 -9.80
N LEU A 121 0.33 -1.76 -8.67
CA LEU A 121 -0.53 -2.57 -7.79
C LEU A 121 -1.34 -1.70 -6.81
N TYR A 122 -0.73 -0.64 -6.28
CA TYR A 122 -1.37 0.21 -5.28
C TYR A 122 -1.96 1.48 -5.88
N LEU A 123 -1.17 2.30 -6.57
CA LEU A 123 -1.69 3.59 -7.07
C LEU A 123 -2.71 3.41 -8.19
N ALA A 124 -2.50 2.50 -9.12
CA ALA A 124 -3.46 2.29 -10.21
C ALA A 124 -4.86 1.92 -9.67
N SER A 125 -4.93 1.15 -8.58
CA SER A 125 -6.18 0.74 -7.94
C SER A 125 -6.85 1.82 -7.07
N GLN A 126 -6.18 2.93 -6.73
CA GLN A 126 -6.81 4.01 -5.95
C GLN A 126 -7.78 4.83 -6.80
N ASN A 127 -8.97 5.14 -6.29
CA ASN A 127 -9.93 6.02 -6.98
C ASN A 127 -9.84 7.50 -6.52
N VAL A 128 -8.63 7.95 -6.20
CA VAL A 128 -8.38 9.31 -5.70
C VAL A 128 -7.85 10.19 -6.81
N SER A 129 -8.52 11.32 -7.09
CA SER A 129 -8.04 12.31 -8.06
C SER A 129 -6.75 12.95 -7.56
N GLY A 130 -5.77 13.14 -8.44
CA GLY A 130 -4.46 13.68 -8.07
C GLY A 130 -3.55 12.73 -7.29
N LYS A 131 -3.93 11.46 -7.11
CA LYS A 131 -3.12 10.42 -6.43
C LYS A 131 -1.67 10.35 -6.88
N PHE A 132 -1.40 10.56 -8.16
CA PHE A 132 -0.03 10.53 -8.70
C PHE A 132 0.79 11.76 -8.29
N ASN A 133 0.17 12.95 -8.20
CA ASN A 133 0.85 14.14 -7.71
C ASN A 133 1.16 14.02 -6.21
N GLU A 134 0.21 13.47 -5.45
CA GLU A 134 0.39 13.20 -4.03
C GLU A 134 1.45 12.12 -3.78
N ALA A 135 1.40 11.02 -4.52
CA ALA A 135 2.41 9.96 -4.47
C ALA A 135 3.79 10.48 -4.84
N ALA A 136 3.90 11.30 -5.90
CA ALA A 136 5.15 11.91 -6.32
C ALA A 136 5.77 12.77 -5.20
N GLY A 137 4.95 13.46 -4.41
CA GLY A 137 5.41 14.22 -3.24
C GLY A 137 5.87 13.35 -2.06
N LYS A 138 5.57 12.05 -2.06
CA LYS A 138 5.97 11.08 -1.03
C LYS A 138 7.15 10.19 -1.45
N LEU A 139 7.52 10.20 -2.72
CA LEU A 139 8.70 9.48 -3.20
C LEU A 139 9.96 10.25 -2.83
N THR A 140 10.97 9.52 -2.38
CA THR A 140 12.33 10.04 -2.24
C THR A 140 12.98 10.23 -3.62
N SER A 141 14.04 11.04 -3.69
CA SER A 141 14.79 11.24 -4.94
C SER A 141 15.24 9.94 -5.60
N ASP A 142 15.69 8.99 -4.77
CA ASP A 142 16.20 7.70 -5.25
C ASP A 142 15.07 6.82 -5.80
N GLU A 143 13.91 6.84 -5.16
CA GLU A 143 12.71 6.14 -5.63
C GLU A 143 12.20 6.76 -6.93
N THR A 144 12.21 8.08 -7.06
CA THR A 144 11.86 8.76 -8.33
C THR A 144 12.86 8.42 -9.44
N ALA A 145 14.16 8.39 -9.15
CA ALA A 145 15.18 8.01 -10.12
C ALA A 145 14.95 6.57 -10.64
N GLN A 146 14.61 5.63 -9.76
CA GLN A 146 14.27 4.25 -10.14
C GLN A 146 13.06 4.19 -11.08
N VAL A 147 12.01 4.98 -10.81
CA VAL A 147 10.83 5.06 -11.69
C VAL A 147 11.21 5.60 -13.07
N LEU A 148 12.01 6.67 -13.13
CA LEU A 148 12.46 7.26 -14.39
C LEU A 148 13.36 6.30 -15.17
N GLU A 149 14.26 5.60 -14.49
CA GLU A 149 15.15 4.62 -15.11
C GLU A 149 14.36 3.42 -15.66
N ALA A 150 13.40 2.89 -14.89
CA ALA A 150 12.50 1.84 -15.34
C ALA A 150 11.67 2.28 -16.55
N TYR A 151 11.19 3.53 -16.56
CA TYR A 151 10.46 4.11 -17.69
C TYR A 151 11.33 4.18 -18.96
N VAL A 152 12.55 4.72 -18.87
CA VAL A 152 13.49 4.79 -20.00
C VAL A 152 13.84 3.41 -20.53
N ARG A 153 14.09 2.43 -19.65
CA ARG A 153 14.33 1.04 -20.05
C ARG A 153 13.13 0.46 -20.82
N ASN A 154 11.91 0.67 -20.34
CA ASN A 154 10.69 0.17 -21.00
C ASN A 154 10.43 0.85 -22.35
N MET A 155 10.74 2.14 -22.50
CA MET A 155 10.64 2.82 -23.80
C MET A 155 11.67 2.33 -24.80
N ASN A 156 12.89 2.03 -24.35
CA ASN A 156 13.97 1.54 -25.20
C ASN A 156 13.86 0.04 -25.51
N ALA A 157 13.02 -0.70 -24.78
CA ALA A 157 12.78 -2.13 -24.99
C ALA A 157 11.83 -2.43 -26.16
N VAL A 158 11.33 -1.43 -26.90
CA VAL A 158 10.57 -1.64 -28.13
C VAL A 158 11.46 -2.39 -29.13
N PRO A 159 11.14 -3.65 -29.49
CA PRO A 159 11.94 -4.41 -30.42
C PRO A 159 11.87 -3.73 -31.78
N ASN A 160 13.04 -3.54 -32.39
CA ASN A 160 13.18 -3.24 -33.80
C ASN A 160 12.72 -4.50 -34.59
N HIS A 161 11.41 -4.76 -34.66
CA HIS A 161 10.79 -5.85 -35.45
C HIS A 161 10.82 -5.53 -36.95
N GLY A 162 12.00 -5.16 -37.45
CA GLY A 162 12.20 -4.65 -38.80
C GLY A 162 13.40 -5.23 -39.53
N GLN A 163 13.92 -6.41 -39.14
CA GLN A 163 14.93 -7.10 -39.96
C GLN A 163 15.04 -8.58 -39.59
N GLY A 164 14.34 -9.43 -40.34
CA GLY A 164 14.55 -10.88 -40.29
C GLY A 164 13.35 -11.63 -40.81
N LEU A 165 13.56 -12.38 -41.90
CA LEU A 165 12.66 -13.37 -42.52
C LEU A 165 11.77 -12.85 -43.66
N LEU A 166 12.41 -12.58 -44.80
CA LEU A 166 11.87 -13.16 -46.04
C LEU A 166 12.45 -14.58 -46.15
N PRO A 167 11.65 -15.66 -46.13
CA PRO A 167 12.11 -16.96 -46.55
C PRO A 167 12.38 -16.88 -48.06
N SER A 168 13.66 -16.87 -48.43
CA SER A 168 14.09 -17.05 -49.81
C SER A 168 13.70 -18.47 -50.23
N ALA A 169 12.56 -18.58 -50.89
CA ALA A 169 12.10 -19.84 -51.48
C ALA A 169 13.07 -20.23 -52.60
N ALA A 170 14.06 -21.05 -52.27
CA ALA A 170 14.86 -21.77 -53.24
C ALA A 170 13.98 -22.86 -53.87
N ILE A 171 13.26 -22.49 -54.92
CA ILE A 171 12.80 -23.44 -55.93
C ILE A 171 14.01 -23.71 -56.82
N GLN A 172 14.60 -24.89 -56.71
CA GLN A 172 15.22 -25.54 -57.87
C GLN A 172 15.18 -27.06 -57.68
N ASN A 173 14.32 -27.67 -58.48
CA ASN A 173 14.17 -29.08 -58.67
C ASN A 173 14.38 -29.33 -60.17
N ARG A 174 15.20 -30.33 -60.49
CA ARG A 174 15.67 -30.79 -61.81
C ARG A 174 16.92 -30.13 -62.39
#